data_AF-A0A3M4RN59-F1
#
_entry.id   AF-A0A3M4RN59-F1
#
_cell.length_a   1.000
_cell.length_b   1.000
_cell.length_c   1.000
_cell.angle_alpha   90.00
_cell.angle_beta   90.00
_cell.angle_gamma   90.00
#
_symmetry.space_group_name_H-M   'P 1'
#
loop_
_entity.id
_entity.type
_entity.pdbx_description
1 polymer ?
#
loop_
_entity_poly.entity_id
_entity_poly.type
_entity_poly.pdbx_seq_one_letter_code
_entity_poly.pdbx_strand_id
1 'polypeptide(L)'
;MLHTAFRWLTGLQAAPRRSFSSSMVNTSPAQVGVEPCLLRMSAIAARLSARICSIAGLTCSARIAEKGGRSYDCRRGLFALTVLHLAWKKHSAILITIDAVRSTQTCSRRLSLPKKEPIVAIRKFQDHTPALGERAFIDHSAVVIGDVEIGADSSIWPLTVVRGDMHRIRIGARTSVQDGSVLHITHAGPFNPDGFPLLIGDEVTIGHKSMLHGCTIGNRILVGMGTTIMDGAVVEDEVIIGAGSLVPPGKVLESGFLYVGRPVKQVRALTEKEIAFFPYSATNYVKLKDQHLAEGFDKP
;
A
#
# COMPACT_ATOMS: atom_id res chain seq x y z
N MET A 1 0.60 -25.71 -26.77
CA MET A 1 -0.10 -25.17 -27.95
C MET A 1 -1.04 -24.06 -27.48
N LEU A 2 -0.48 -22.87 -27.28
CA LEU A 2 -1.20 -21.64 -26.96
C LEU A 2 -1.02 -20.72 -28.17
N HIS A 3 -2.12 -20.19 -28.71
CA HIS A 3 -2.25 -18.89 -29.40
C HIS A 3 -3.47 -18.95 -30.33
N THR A 4 -4.57 -18.28 -29.97
CA THR A 4 -5.39 -17.41 -30.86
C THR A 4 -6.76 -17.14 -30.24
N ALA A 5 -6.99 -15.89 -29.82
CA ALA A 5 -8.27 -15.17 -29.95
C ALA A 5 -8.24 -13.89 -29.09
N PHE A 6 -7.52 -12.86 -29.54
CA PHE A 6 -7.68 -11.49 -29.02
C PHE A 6 -7.29 -10.50 -30.11
N ARG A 7 -8.28 -10.05 -30.91
CA ARG A 7 -8.15 -8.89 -31.81
C ARG A 7 -9.46 -8.60 -32.51
N TRP A 8 -10.32 -7.75 -31.94
CA TRP A 8 -11.28 -6.92 -32.68
C TRP A 8 -11.61 -5.70 -31.81
N LEU A 9 -11.58 -4.49 -32.42
CA LEU A 9 -11.87 -3.14 -31.90
C LEU A 9 -10.68 -2.16 -31.78
N THR A 10 -10.03 -1.85 -32.91
CA THR A 10 -9.58 -0.47 -33.19
C THR A 10 -9.74 -0.23 -34.69
N GLY A 11 -10.88 0.33 -35.10
CA GLY A 11 -11.08 0.79 -36.47
C GLY A 11 -10.22 2.03 -36.71
N LEU A 12 -9.18 1.89 -37.54
CA LEU A 12 -8.42 2.99 -38.13
C LEU A 12 -7.93 2.53 -39.51
N GLN A 13 -8.45 3.20 -40.54
CA GLN A 13 -8.08 3.02 -41.95
C GLN A 13 -6.61 3.46 -42.17
N ALA A 14 -5.89 2.72 -43.02
CA ALA A 14 -4.51 3.01 -43.41
C ALA A 14 -4.44 3.69 -44.78
N ALA A 15 -3.57 4.69 -44.91
CA ALA A 15 -3.10 5.29 -46.17
C ALA A 15 -1.58 5.58 -46.06
N PRO A 16 -0.83 5.74 -47.17
CA PRO A 16 0.39 4.95 -47.42
C PRO A 16 1.72 5.58 -46.96
N ARG A 17 2.70 4.68 -46.79
CA ARG A 17 4.06 4.92 -46.32
C ARG A 17 4.93 5.68 -47.33
N ARG A 18 5.68 6.68 -46.86
CA ARG A 18 6.97 7.08 -47.45
C ARG A 18 8.10 6.81 -46.46
N SER A 19 9.16 6.24 -47.00
CA SER A 19 10.40 5.81 -46.35
C SER A 19 11.25 7.00 -45.89
N PHE A 20 11.82 6.91 -44.70
CA PHE A 20 13.11 7.53 -44.37
C PHE A 20 13.90 6.62 -43.43
N SER A 21 15.19 6.45 -43.74
CA SER A 21 16.16 5.63 -43.03
C SER A 21 16.68 6.34 -41.79
N SER A 22 17.03 5.57 -40.75
CA SER A 22 18.15 5.92 -39.89
C SER A 22 18.80 4.68 -39.29
N SER A 23 20.12 4.74 -39.27
CA SER A 23 21.13 3.81 -38.81
C SER A 23 20.94 3.25 -37.39
N MET A 24 21.42 2.01 -37.23
CA MET A 24 21.68 1.32 -35.96
C MET A 24 22.67 2.08 -35.08
N VAL A 25 22.38 2.19 -33.78
CA VAL A 25 23.37 2.02 -32.70
C VAL A 25 22.70 1.31 -31.53
N ASN A 26 23.36 0.25 -31.09
CA ASN A 26 23.02 -0.64 -29.99
C ASN A 26 23.52 -0.02 -28.66
N THR A 27 22.72 -0.01 -27.59
CA THR A 27 23.18 -0.11 -26.18
C THR A 27 21.99 -0.05 -25.20
N SER A 28 22.08 -0.86 -24.15
CA SER A 28 21.29 -0.89 -22.90
C SER A 28 22.32 -0.93 -21.75
N PRO A 29 22.01 -0.71 -20.46
CA PRO A 29 20.89 -0.05 -19.78
C PRO A 29 21.36 1.14 -18.89
N ALA A 30 20.47 2.08 -18.52
CA ALA A 30 20.79 3.10 -17.51
C ALA A 30 20.17 2.74 -16.15
N GLN A 31 21.02 2.25 -15.24
CA GLN A 31 20.79 2.26 -13.79
C GLN A 31 21.05 3.67 -13.26
N VAL A 32 20.13 4.18 -12.44
CA VAL A 32 20.31 5.45 -11.71
C VAL A 32 21.18 5.17 -10.50
N GLY A 33 22.47 5.50 -10.60
CA GLY A 33 23.47 5.42 -9.53
C GLY A 33 23.75 6.79 -8.93
N VAL A 34 23.63 6.88 -7.60
CA VAL A 34 23.95 8.06 -6.79
C VAL A 34 25.48 8.12 -6.60
N GLU A 35 26.10 9.27 -6.88
CA GLU A 35 27.56 9.49 -6.80
C GLU A 35 28.14 9.35 -5.37
N PRO A 36 29.41 8.92 -5.22
CA PRO A 36 30.07 8.74 -3.93
C PRO A 36 30.86 9.99 -3.48
N CYS A 37 30.32 10.73 -2.52
CA CYS A 37 31.03 11.79 -1.79
C CYS A 37 32.14 11.24 -0.86
N LEU A 38 32.17 9.92 -0.61
CA LEU A 38 33.07 9.26 0.35
C LEU A 38 34.48 8.94 -0.19
N LEU A 39 34.71 8.94 -1.52
CA LEU A 39 36.03 8.61 -2.08
C LEU A 39 37.02 9.77 -2.15
N ARG A 40 36.60 11.03 -1.95
CA ARG A 40 37.53 12.18 -1.92
C ARG A 40 38.13 12.45 -0.55
N MET A 41 37.53 11.98 0.54
CA MET A 41 38.06 12.19 1.89
C MET A 41 39.15 11.17 2.29
N SER A 42 39.15 9.96 1.72
CA SER A 42 40.15 8.92 2.01
C SER A 42 41.52 9.22 1.36
N ALA A 43 41.54 9.87 0.20
CA ALA A 43 42.77 10.19 -0.53
C ALA A 43 43.62 11.31 0.13
N ILE A 44 42.99 12.22 0.88
CA ILE A 44 43.70 13.30 1.60
C ILE A 44 44.32 12.76 2.91
N ALA A 45 43.60 11.89 3.63
CA ALA A 45 44.11 11.25 4.85
C ALA A 45 45.30 10.32 4.57
N ALA A 46 45.27 9.56 3.47
CA ALA A 46 46.37 8.68 3.06
C ALA A 46 47.64 9.47 2.65
N ARG A 47 47.48 10.62 1.97
CA ARG A 47 48.62 11.49 1.59
C ARG A 47 49.23 12.23 2.78
N LEU A 48 48.46 12.52 3.82
CA LEU A 48 48.97 13.13 5.06
C LEU A 48 49.76 12.11 5.90
N SER A 49 49.28 10.86 5.97
CA SER A 49 49.98 9.77 6.69
C SER A 49 51.32 9.38 6.06
N ALA A 50 51.43 9.39 4.72
CA ALA A 50 52.67 9.04 4.03
C ALA A 50 53.77 10.10 4.16
N ARG A 51 53.41 11.39 4.26
CA ARG A 51 54.39 12.48 4.50
C ARG A 51 54.94 12.49 5.93
N ILE A 52 54.13 12.06 6.90
CA ILE A 52 54.54 11.98 8.32
C ILE A 52 55.50 10.80 8.56
N CYS A 53 55.30 9.65 7.90
CA CYS A 53 56.21 8.50 8.02
C CYS A 53 57.59 8.71 7.37
N SER A 54 57.70 9.54 6.32
CA SER A 54 58.99 9.82 5.64
C SER A 54 59.94 10.69 6.49
N ILE A 55 59.40 11.57 7.35
CA ILE A 55 60.20 12.45 8.22
C ILE A 55 60.73 11.70 9.46
N ALA A 56 60.11 10.57 9.84
CA ALA A 56 60.41 9.83 11.07
C ALA A 56 61.23 8.54 10.85
N GLY A 57 61.62 8.21 9.61
CA GLY A 57 62.48 7.05 9.32
C GLY A 57 61.87 5.67 9.63
N LEU A 58 60.53 5.55 9.65
CA LEU A 58 59.83 4.31 10.01
C LEU A 58 59.10 3.72 8.81
N THR A 59 59.28 2.42 8.56
CA THR A 59 58.51 1.65 7.59
C THR A 59 57.22 1.14 8.23
N CYS A 60 56.07 1.48 7.64
CA CYS A 60 54.77 0.96 8.07
C CYS A 60 54.16 0.10 6.95
N SER A 61 53.98 -1.19 7.21
CA SER A 61 53.24 -2.11 6.33
C SER A 61 51.81 -2.23 6.86
N ALA A 62 50.83 -1.68 6.13
CA ALA A 62 49.42 -1.87 6.44
C ALA A 62 48.88 -3.06 5.64
N ARG A 63 48.52 -4.17 6.32
CA ARG A 63 47.63 -5.19 5.75
C ARG A 63 46.19 -4.85 6.13
N ILE A 64 45.34 -4.70 5.11
CA ILE A 64 43.89 -4.57 5.28
C ILE A 64 43.34 -6.00 5.40
N ALA A 65 42.77 -6.33 6.56
CA ALA A 65 41.97 -7.54 6.74
C ALA A 65 40.50 -7.18 6.55
N GLU A 66 39.89 -7.67 5.47
CA GLU A 66 38.45 -7.58 5.25
C GLU A 66 37.72 -8.62 6.11
N LYS A 67 36.86 -8.16 7.01
CA LYS A 67 35.79 -8.98 7.57
C LYS A 67 34.46 -8.23 7.54
N GLY A 68 33.57 -8.74 6.68
CA GLY A 68 32.14 -8.95 6.91
C GLY A 68 31.35 -7.77 7.48
N GLY A 69 30.59 -7.13 6.60
CA GLY A 69 29.84 -5.91 6.87
C GLY A 69 28.90 -5.97 8.07
N ARG A 70 28.97 -4.91 8.87
CA ARG A 70 27.87 -4.32 9.64
C ARG A 70 28.13 -2.81 9.70
N SER A 71 27.10 -2.04 9.35
CA SER A 71 27.12 -0.57 9.31
C SER A 71 27.26 -0.02 10.73
N TYR A 72 28.27 0.82 10.98
CA TYR A 72 28.41 1.57 12.24
C TYR A 72 28.20 3.06 11.96
N ASP A 73 27.18 3.63 12.61
CA ASP A 73 26.86 5.05 12.60
C ASP A 73 27.94 5.83 13.36
N CYS A 74 28.60 6.75 12.66
CA CYS A 74 29.70 7.55 13.14
C CYS A 74 29.15 8.88 13.69
N ARG A 75 28.92 8.97 15.00
CA ARG A 75 28.82 10.27 15.69
C ARG A 75 29.47 10.24 17.06
N ARG A 76 30.21 11.32 17.34
CA ARG A 76 31.00 11.69 18.53
C ARG A 76 32.44 11.16 18.46
N GLY A 77 33.47 11.97 18.57
CA GLY A 77 33.56 13.40 18.87
C GLY A 77 35.04 13.69 19.03
N LEU A 78 35.50 14.70 18.32
CA LEU A 78 36.85 15.24 18.34
C LEU A 78 37.22 15.64 19.78
N PHE A 79 38.27 15.08 20.40
CA PHE A 79 39.01 15.77 21.45
C PHE A 79 40.49 15.38 21.45
N ALA A 80 41.29 16.42 21.69
CA ALA A 80 42.65 16.60 21.23
C ALA A 80 43.74 15.98 22.13
N LEU A 81 44.94 15.97 21.55
CA LEU A 81 46.24 15.64 22.13
C LEU A 81 46.45 16.04 23.58
N THR A 82 47.16 15.23 24.35
CA THR A 82 48.21 15.76 25.24
C THR A 82 49.40 14.79 25.31
N VAL A 83 50.58 15.38 25.15
CA VAL A 83 51.92 14.85 24.96
C VAL A 83 52.47 14.22 26.25
N LEU A 84 53.01 13.00 26.17
CA LEU A 84 53.86 12.42 27.22
C LEU A 84 55.31 12.88 26.98
N HIS A 85 55.88 13.70 27.86
CA HIS A 85 57.30 14.02 27.90
C HIS A 85 57.98 13.29 29.06
N LEU A 86 59.14 12.70 28.79
CA LEU A 86 60.01 11.96 29.70
C LEU A 86 60.72 12.87 30.72
N ALA A 87 61.31 12.20 31.71
CA ALA A 87 61.74 12.67 33.02
C ALA A 87 62.86 13.75 33.11
N TRP A 88 62.92 14.33 34.33
CA TRP A 88 64.12 14.73 35.11
C TRP A 88 64.58 16.21 35.07
N LYS A 89 64.15 17.02 36.06
CA LYS A 89 64.95 17.39 37.27
C LYS A 89 64.36 18.59 38.01
N LYS A 90 64.39 18.48 39.34
CA LYS A 90 64.50 19.55 40.36
C LYS A 90 63.26 20.42 40.68
N HIS A 91 62.82 20.19 41.92
CA HIS A 91 62.15 21.06 42.88
C HIS A 91 60.65 21.35 42.71
N SER A 92 60.01 21.23 43.88
CA SER A 92 58.73 21.81 44.30
C SER A 92 57.50 20.95 44.03
N ALA A 93 57.00 20.45 45.15
CA ALA A 93 55.70 19.84 45.34
C ALA A 93 54.58 20.65 44.68
N ILE A 94 53.63 19.93 44.09
CA ILE A 94 52.19 20.18 44.18
C ILE A 94 51.54 18.80 43.96
N LEU A 95 51.10 18.17 45.05
CA LEU A 95 50.10 17.11 45.00
C LEU A 95 48.76 17.82 44.75
N ILE A 96 48.23 17.73 43.53
CA ILE A 96 46.78 17.86 43.33
C ILE A 96 46.28 16.45 43.09
N THR A 97 45.68 15.94 44.16
CA THR A 97 44.88 14.71 44.21
C THR A 97 43.85 14.75 43.09
N ILE A 98 43.79 13.66 42.32
CA ILE A 98 42.73 13.41 41.34
C ILE A 98 41.44 13.21 42.15
N ASP A 99 40.67 14.28 42.30
CA ASP A 99 39.32 14.17 42.83
C ASP A 99 38.40 13.60 41.76
N ALA A 100 37.69 12.57 42.19
CA ALA A 100 36.83 11.73 41.38
C ALA A 100 35.83 12.55 40.57
N VAL A 101 35.85 12.37 39.25
CA VAL A 101 34.69 12.60 38.38
C VAL A 101 33.64 11.55 38.77
N ARG A 102 32.90 11.81 39.85
CA ARG A 102 31.67 11.10 40.19
C ARG A 102 30.53 11.70 39.38
N SER A 103 29.93 10.82 38.59
CA SER A 103 28.51 10.87 38.20
C SER A 103 28.09 12.09 37.37
N THR A 104 28.48 12.11 36.10
CA THR A 104 27.49 12.43 35.06
C THR A 104 26.89 11.13 34.57
N GLN A 105 25.85 10.66 35.27
CA GLN A 105 24.84 9.81 34.62
C GLN A 105 24.28 10.63 33.46
N THR A 106 24.90 10.50 32.29
CA THR A 106 24.25 10.86 31.05
C THR A 106 23.04 9.94 30.97
N CYS A 107 21.88 10.49 31.28
CA CYS A 107 20.59 9.90 30.99
C CYS A 107 20.47 9.83 29.46
N SER A 108 21.17 8.86 28.88
CA SER A 108 20.95 8.38 27.53
C SER A 108 19.65 7.58 27.59
N ARG A 109 18.52 8.29 27.71
CA ARG A 109 17.24 7.72 27.29
C ARG A 109 17.37 7.50 25.79
N ARG A 110 17.81 6.29 25.42
CA ARG A 110 17.64 5.76 24.08
C ARG A 110 16.13 5.78 23.84
N LEU A 111 15.65 6.81 23.16
CA LEU A 111 14.28 6.85 22.66
C LEU A 111 14.17 5.67 21.70
N SER A 112 13.58 4.57 22.17
CA SER A 112 13.15 3.49 21.31
C SER A 112 12.21 4.11 20.30
N LEU A 113 12.52 4.01 19.01
CA LEU A 113 11.54 4.28 17.97
C LEU A 113 10.26 3.52 18.35
N PRO A 114 9.08 4.16 18.33
CA PRO A 114 7.85 3.47 18.66
C PRO A 114 7.80 2.20 17.82
N LYS A 115 7.61 1.05 18.47
CA LYS A 115 7.32 -0.19 17.75
C LYS A 115 6.16 0.15 16.83
N LYS A 116 6.36 0.06 15.52
CA LYS A 116 5.32 0.30 14.53
C LYS A 116 4.23 -0.71 14.86
N GLU A 117 3.15 -0.27 15.48
CA GLU A 117 2.04 -1.16 15.77
C GLU A 117 1.54 -1.73 14.44
N PRO A 118 1.22 -3.03 14.40
CA PRO A 118 0.70 -3.64 13.19
C PRO A 118 -0.53 -2.87 12.73
N ILE A 119 -0.65 -2.64 11.42
CA ILE A 119 -1.85 -2.05 10.86
C ILE A 119 -2.98 -3.05 11.09
N VAL A 120 -3.92 -2.72 11.96
CA VAL A 120 -5.09 -3.55 12.21
C VAL A 120 -6.12 -3.27 11.11
N ALA A 121 -6.54 -4.32 10.40
CA ALA A 121 -7.53 -4.21 9.33
C ALA A 121 -8.92 -3.85 9.86
N ILE A 122 -9.35 -4.46 10.96
CA ILE A 122 -10.63 -4.21 11.63
C ILE A 122 -10.45 -3.17 12.73
N ARG A 123 -11.17 -2.05 12.65
CA ARG A 123 -11.02 -0.90 13.56
C ARG A 123 -12.34 -0.51 14.18
N LYS A 124 -12.39 -0.54 15.52
CA LYS A 124 -13.50 0.01 16.29
C LYS A 124 -13.55 1.53 16.13
N PHE A 125 -14.74 2.08 15.92
CA PHE A 125 -15.01 3.51 15.94
C PHE A 125 -16.20 3.80 16.84
N GLN A 126 -15.99 4.63 17.86
CA GLN A 126 -16.96 4.84 18.94
C GLN A 126 -17.45 3.50 19.52
N ASP A 127 -18.75 3.23 19.50
CA ASP A 127 -19.33 2.00 20.04
C ASP A 127 -19.45 0.86 19.02
N HIS A 128 -19.03 1.11 17.77
CA HIS A 128 -19.17 0.15 16.68
C HIS A 128 -17.85 -0.55 16.35
N THR A 129 -17.87 -1.88 16.44
CA THR A 129 -16.82 -2.75 15.91
C THR A 129 -17.40 -3.50 14.71
N PRO A 130 -16.69 -3.57 13.57
CA PRO A 130 -17.18 -4.33 12.42
C PRO A 130 -17.52 -5.78 12.79
N ALA A 131 -18.69 -6.24 12.37
CA ALA A 131 -19.17 -7.60 12.59
C ALA A 131 -18.96 -8.45 11.33
N LEU A 132 -18.38 -9.63 11.52
CA LEU A 132 -18.06 -10.56 10.44
C LEU A 132 -18.91 -11.82 10.56
N GLY A 133 -19.51 -12.22 9.45
CA GLY A 133 -20.16 -13.50 9.28
C GLY A 133 -19.16 -14.66 9.23
N GLU A 134 -19.68 -15.87 9.28
CA GLU A 134 -18.90 -17.09 9.23
C GLU A 134 -18.01 -17.13 7.96
N ARG A 135 -16.73 -17.49 8.14
CA ARG A 135 -15.71 -17.58 7.07
C ARG A 135 -15.53 -16.30 6.23
N ALA A 136 -15.97 -15.14 6.70
CA ALA A 136 -15.66 -13.88 6.03
C ALA A 136 -14.14 -13.63 6.03
N PHE A 137 -13.61 -13.07 4.95
CA PHE A 137 -12.19 -12.76 4.79
C PHE A 137 -11.98 -11.25 4.71
N ILE A 138 -11.02 -10.73 5.47
CA ILE A 138 -10.54 -9.35 5.35
C ILE A 138 -9.03 -9.41 5.28
N ASP A 139 -8.46 -8.97 4.16
CA ASP A 139 -7.01 -8.89 4.00
C ASP A 139 -6.39 -7.94 5.05
N HIS A 140 -5.20 -8.30 5.57
CA HIS A 140 -4.51 -7.52 6.60
C HIS A 140 -4.16 -6.09 6.16
N SER A 141 -4.09 -5.83 4.84
CA SER A 141 -3.83 -4.51 4.28
C SER A 141 -5.09 -3.66 4.06
N ALA A 142 -6.28 -4.25 4.17
CA ALA A 142 -7.54 -3.53 4.10
C ALA A 142 -7.80 -2.70 5.36
N VAL A 143 -8.78 -1.79 5.28
CA VAL A 143 -9.19 -0.94 6.40
C VAL A 143 -10.71 -0.92 6.52
N VAL A 144 -11.25 -1.55 7.55
CA VAL A 144 -12.68 -1.64 7.85
C VAL A 144 -12.97 -0.96 9.18
N ILE A 145 -13.82 0.08 9.18
CA ILE A 145 -13.99 1.00 10.31
C ILE A 145 -15.47 1.13 10.67
N GLY A 146 -15.79 0.98 11.97
CA GLY A 146 -17.07 1.41 12.54
C GLY A 146 -18.24 0.46 12.31
N ASP A 147 -19.41 1.02 12.00
CA ASP A 147 -20.68 0.31 11.85
C ASP A 147 -20.77 -0.40 10.49
N VAL A 148 -20.03 -1.51 10.39
CA VAL A 148 -19.94 -2.34 9.20
C VAL A 148 -20.32 -3.78 9.56
N GLU A 149 -21.25 -4.36 8.82
CA GLU A 149 -21.53 -5.80 8.90
C GLU A 149 -21.19 -6.44 7.55
N ILE A 150 -20.46 -7.56 7.61
CA ILE A 150 -20.03 -8.33 6.44
C ILE A 150 -20.62 -9.74 6.55
N GLY A 151 -21.43 -10.14 5.58
CA GLY A 151 -22.10 -11.43 5.57
C GLY A 151 -21.16 -12.63 5.43
N ALA A 152 -21.70 -13.81 5.64
CA ALA A 152 -20.95 -15.06 5.57
C ALA A 152 -20.30 -15.26 4.19
N ASP A 153 -19.08 -15.80 4.18
CA ASP A 153 -18.28 -16.05 2.99
C ASP A 153 -17.97 -14.82 2.11
N SER A 154 -18.22 -13.61 2.58
CA SER A 154 -17.83 -12.38 1.88
C SER A 154 -16.33 -12.08 2.07
N SER A 155 -15.76 -11.33 1.12
CA SER A 155 -14.31 -11.06 1.08
C SER A 155 -14.00 -9.59 0.83
N ILE A 156 -13.11 -9.03 1.65
CA ILE A 156 -12.54 -7.69 1.48
C ILE A 156 -11.06 -7.85 1.11
N TRP A 157 -10.72 -7.39 -0.08
CA TRP A 157 -9.42 -7.66 -0.73
C TRP A 157 -8.38 -6.56 -0.44
N PRO A 158 -7.09 -6.78 -0.76
CA PRO A 158 -6.00 -5.87 -0.42
C PRO A 158 -6.27 -4.39 -0.71
N LEU A 159 -5.79 -3.53 0.19
CA LEU A 159 -5.85 -2.07 0.07
C LEU A 159 -7.27 -1.48 -0.09
N THR A 160 -8.30 -2.24 0.24
CA THR A 160 -9.70 -1.79 0.22
C THR A 160 -10.03 -1.01 1.49
N VAL A 161 -10.86 0.03 1.35
CA VAL A 161 -11.37 0.81 2.49
C VAL A 161 -12.88 0.67 2.58
N VAL A 162 -13.38 0.27 3.75
CA VAL A 162 -14.81 0.23 4.09
C VAL A 162 -15.00 1.06 5.36
N ARG A 163 -15.56 2.26 5.23
CA ARG A 163 -15.63 3.22 6.34
C ARG A 163 -17.08 3.57 6.68
N GLY A 164 -17.61 2.93 7.72
CA GLY A 164 -18.95 3.16 8.27
C GLY A 164 -18.88 3.97 9.56
N ASP A 165 -18.35 5.20 9.49
CA ASP A 165 -18.15 6.06 10.66
C ASP A 165 -19.32 7.01 10.94
N MET A 166 -19.91 7.60 9.90
CA MET A 166 -21.04 8.54 10.03
C MET A 166 -22.41 7.92 9.67
N HIS A 167 -22.43 6.69 9.17
CA HIS A 167 -23.63 5.90 8.86
C HIS A 167 -23.24 4.42 8.73
N ARG A 168 -24.24 3.56 8.60
CA ARG A 168 -24.07 2.10 8.56
C ARG A 168 -23.72 1.60 7.17
N ILE A 169 -22.88 0.55 7.12
CA ILE A 169 -22.59 -0.23 5.92
C ILE A 169 -23.01 -1.69 6.17
N ARG A 170 -23.79 -2.26 5.24
CA ARG A 170 -24.21 -3.67 5.30
C ARG A 170 -23.85 -4.36 4.00
N ILE A 171 -23.06 -5.43 4.09
CA ILE A 171 -22.63 -6.25 2.97
C ILE A 171 -23.20 -7.65 3.17
N GLY A 172 -23.92 -8.17 2.19
CA GLY A 172 -24.53 -9.50 2.21
C GLY A 172 -23.51 -10.63 2.16
N ALA A 173 -23.99 -11.86 1.96
CA ALA A 173 -23.21 -13.07 1.91
C ALA A 173 -22.60 -13.32 0.52
N ARG A 174 -21.45 -14.00 0.49
CA ARG A 174 -20.73 -14.39 -0.74
C ARG A 174 -20.42 -13.21 -1.67
N THR A 175 -20.27 -12.02 -1.11
CA THR A 175 -19.99 -10.77 -1.82
C THR A 175 -18.49 -10.45 -1.74
N SER A 176 -17.89 -10.06 -2.87
CA SER A 176 -16.47 -9.70 -2.94
C SER A 176 -16.29 -8.21 -3.17
N VAL A 177 -15.47 -7.57 -2.34
CA VAL A 177 -15.03 -6.18 -2.47
C VAL A 177 -13.57 -6.15 -2.85
N GLN A 178 -13.30 -6.05 -4.14
CA GLN A 178 -11.97 -6.28 -4.69
C GLN A 178 -11.02 -5.09 -4.49
N ASP A 179 -9.74 -5.35 -4.79
CA ASP A 179 -8.57 -4.56 -4.43
C ASP A 179 -8.72 -3.05 -4.69
N GLY A 180 -8.31 -2.25 -3.71
CA GLY A 180 -8.26 -0.80 -3.82
C GLY A 180 -9.63 -0.12 -3.97
N SER A 181 -10.73 -0.83 -3.70
CA SER A 181 -12.06 -0.23 -3.69
C SER A 181 -12.27 0.63 -2.45
N VAL A 182 -13.16 1.62 -2.56
CA VAL A 182 -13.51 2.53 -1.47
C VAL A 182 -15.03 2.53 -1.31
N LEU A 183 -15.48 2.15 -0.11
CA LEU A 183 -16.88 2.05 0.29
C LEU A 183 -17.12 3.05 1.42
N HIS A 184 -18.08 3.96 1.20
CA HIS A 184 -18.38 5.03 2.13
C HIS A 184 -19.86 5.44 2.08
N ILE A 185 -20.25 6.34 2.96
CA ILE A 185 -21.63 6.74 3.23
C ILE A 185 -21.76 8.26 3.26
N THR A 186 -23.00 8.74 3.32
CA THR A 186 -23.30 10.15 3.58
C THR A 186 -24.00 10.28 4.92
N HIS A 187 -23.50 11.19 5.77
CA HIS A 187 -24.06 11.45 7.09
C HIS A 187 -25.45 12.09 7.00
N ALA A 188 -26.27 11.87 8.02
CA ALA A 188 -27.51 12.61 8.22
C ALA A 188 -27.20 14.07 8.60
N GLY A 189 -27.86 15.03 7.96
CA GLY A 189 -27.61 16.44 8.17
C GLY A 189 -28.60 17.35 7.45
N PRO A 190 -28.42 18.68 7.50
CA PRO A 190 -29.38 19.64 6.94
C PRO A 190 -29.55 19.53 5.42
N PHE A 191 -28.57 18.95 4.72
CA PHE A 191 -28.61 18.75 3.27
C PHE A 191 -29.13 17.36 2.86
N ASN A 192 -29.04 16.38 3.77
CA ASN A 192 -29.50 15.00 3.57
C ASN A 192 -30.09 14.51 4.89
N PRO A 193 -31.40 14.72 5.14
CA PRO A 193 -32.00 14.51 6.46
C PRO A 193 -31.75 13.11 7.05
N ASP A 194 -31.82 12.07 6.22
CA ASP A 194 -31.62 10.68 6.63
C ASP A 194 -30.19 10.16 6.36
N GLY A 195 -29.36 10.97 5.70
CA GLY A 195 -28.10 10.55 5.11
C GLY A 195 -28.31 9.48 4.04
N PHE A 196 -27.22 8.79 3.68
CA PHE A 196 -27.26 7.64 2.78
C PHE A 196 -26.40 6.50 3.33
N PRO A 197 -27.01 5.41 3.83
CA PRO A 197 -26.28 4.19 4.15
C PRO A 197 -25.74 3.54 2.86
N LEU A 198 -24.81 2.60 3.03
CA LEU A 198 -24.38 1.72 1.94
C LEU A 198 -24.91 0.32 2.21
N LEU A 199 -25.82 -0.15 1.36
CA LEU A 199 -26.45 -1.46 1.47
C LEU A 199 -26.09 -2.28 0.24
N ILE A 200 -25.49 -3.45 0.44
CA ILE A 200 -25.03 -4.35 -0.62
C ILE A 200 -25.57 -5.74 -0.32
N GLY A 201 -26.28 -6.34 -1.28
CA GLY A 201 -26.87 -7.67 -1.15
C GLY A 201 -25.89 -8.83 -1.30
N ASP A 202 -26.46 -9.99 -1.61
CA ASP A 202 -25.74 -11.26 -1.71
C ASP A 202 -25.17 -11.49 -3.12
N GLU A 203 -24.06 -12.22 -3.20
CA GLU A 203 -23.45 -12.65 -4.46
C GLU A 203 -23.06 -11.48 -5.38
N VAL A 204 -22.67 -10.36 -4.79
CA VAL A 204 -22.22 -9.18 -5.52
C VAL A 204 -20.71 -9.26 -5.75
N THR A 205 -20.29 -9.03 -6.99
CA THR A 205 -18.87 -8.91 -7.35
C THR A 205 -18.54 -7.45 -7.58
N ILE A 206 -17.90 -6.81 -6.58
CA ILE A 206 -17.46 -5.41 -6.67
C ILE A 206 -16.03 -5.40 -7.20
N GLY A 207 -15.89 -5.03 -8.47
CA GLY A 207 -14.62 -5.04 -9.20
C GLY A 207 -13.57 -4.10 -8.61
N HIS A 208 -12.29 -4.39 -8.86
CA HIS A 208 -11.15 -3.61 -8.36
C HIS A 208 -11.31 -2.10 -8.55
N LYS A 209 -10.84 -1.30 -7.59
CA LYS A 209 -10.83 0.17 -7.64
C LYS A 209 -12.22 0.78 -7.86
N SER A 210 -13.28 0.11 -7.38
CA SER A 210 -14.62 0.69 -7.42
C SER A 210 -14.81 1.69 -6.29
N MET A 211 -15.64 2.69 -6.52
CA MET A 211 -16.05 3.70 -5.53
C MET A 211 -17.56 3.57 -5.32
N LEU A 212 -17.98 3.10 -4.16
CA LEU A 212 -19.38 2.98 -3.78
C LEU A 212 -19.66 3.97 -2.64
N HIS A 213 -20.61 4.88 -2.88
CA HIS A 213 -20.95 5.93 -1.93
C HIS A 213 -22.46 5.98 -1.74
N GLY A 214 -22.94 5.72 -0.52
CA GLY A 214 -24.34 5.94 -0.12
C GLY A 214 -25.40 5.31 -1.02
N CYS A 215 -25.13 4.15 -1.62
CA CYS A 215 -26.03 3.49 -2.59
C CYS A 215 -26.63 2.19 -2.05
N THR A 216 -27.67 1.72 -2.72
CA THR A 216 -28.29 0.40 -2.46
C THR A 216 -28.04 -0.50 -3.66
N ILE A 217 -27.47 -1.67 -3.40
CA ILE A 217 -27.12 -2.68 -4.40
C ILE A 217 -27.83 -3.98 -3.99
N GLY A 218 -28.65 -4.52 -4.89
CA GLY A 218 -29.35 -5.79 -4.71
C GLY A 218 -28.43 -7.01 -4.77
N ASN A 219 -28.96 -8.12 -5.27
CA ASN A 219 -28.29 -9.42 -5.29
C ASN A 219 -27.81 -9.79 -6.70
N ARG A 220 -26.77 -10.64 -6.78
CA ARG A 220 -26.25 -11.18 -8.05
C ARG A 220 -25.90 -10.07 -9.04
N ILE A 221 -25.03 -9.14 -8.61
CA ILE A 221 -24.63 -7.97 -9.40
C ILE A 221 -23.13 -8.03 -9.70
N LEU A 222 -22.76 -7.63 -10.92
CA LEU A 222 -21.36 -7.44 -11.32
C LEU A 222 -21.08 -5.96 -11.50
N VAL A 223 -20.35 -5.37 -10.56
CA VAL A 223 -19.82 -4.01 -10.70
C VAL A 223 -18.45 -4.10 -11.35
N GLY A 224 -18.33 -3.65 -12.60
CA GLY A 224 -17.06 -3.66 -13.31
C GLY A 224 -16.00 -2.80 -12.61
N MET A 225 -14.74 -3.19 -12.71
CA MET A 225 -13.61 -2.47 -12.11
C MET A 225 -13.60 -0.96 -12.45
N GLY A 226 -13.16 -0.12 -11.53
CA GLY A 226 -13.07 1.32 -11.72
C GLY A 226 -14.42 2.05 -11.80
N THR A 227 -15.53 1.37 -11.48
CA THR A 227 -16.87 1.96 -11.52
C THR A 227 -17.11 2.83 -10.28
N THR A 228 -17.88 3.90 -10.46
CA THR A 228 -18.32 4.78 -9.38
C THR A 228 -19.84 4.75 -9.28
N ILE A 229 -20.38 4.49 -8.08
CA ILE A 229 -21.82 4.48 -7.78
C ILE A 229 -22.08 5.48 -6.66
N MET A 230 -22.98 6.42 -6.90
CA MET A 230 -23.18 7.61 -6.07
C MET A 230 -24.43 7.52 -5.18
N ASP A 231 -24.55 8.49 -4.28
CA ASP A 231 -25.61 8.58 -3.26
C ASP A 231 -27.02 8.39 -3.80
N GLY A 232 -27.80 7.57 -3.10
CA GLY A 232 -29.19 7.29 -3.41
C GLY A 232 -29.41 6.48 -4.68
N ALA A 233 -28.35 6.08 -5.39
CA ALA A 233 -28.50 5.15 -6.51
C ALA A 233 -28.99 3.78 -6.01
N VAL A 234 -29.87 3.16 -6.79
CA VAL A 234 -30.41 1.83 -6.53
C VAL A 234 -30.07 0.94 -7.71
N VAL A 235 -29.34 -0.14 -7.45
CA VAL A 235 -29.06 -1.18 -8.44
C VAL A 235 -29.90 -2.38 -8.06
N GLU A 236 -30.89 -2.70 -8.88
CA GLU A 236 -31.72 -3.90 -8.70
C GLU A 236 -30.92 -5.19 -8.94
N ASP A 237 -31.53 -6.32 -8.62
CA ASP A 237 -30.92 -7.64 -8.77
C ASP A 237 -30.50 -7.93 -10.22
N GLU A 238 -29.50 -8.79 -10.41
CA GLU A 238 -29.12 -9.30 -11.74
C GLU A 238 -28.75 -8.20 -12.75
N VAL A 239 -27.92 -7.25 -12.31
CA VAL A 239 -27.41 -6.15 -13.13
C VAL A 239 -25.91 -6.30 -13.39
N ILE A 240 -25.48 -5.97 -14.61
CA ILE A 240 -24.06 -5.76 -14.92
C ILE A 240 -23.80 -4.28 -15.17
N ILE A 241 -22.81 -3.74 -14.48
CA ILE A 241 -22.29 -2.39 -14.72
C ILE A 241 -20.90 -2.54 -15.36
N GLY A 242 -20.73 -2.03 -16.58
CA GLY A 242 -19.47 -2.09 -17.30
C GLY A 242 -18.35 -1.33 -16.58
N ALA A 243 -17.11 -1.79 -16.75
CA ALA A 243 -15.94 -1.18 -16.13
C ALA A 243 -15.81 0.33 -16.42
N GLY A 244 -15.31 1.08 -15.43
CA GLY A 244 -15.10 2.52 -15.54
C GLY A 244 -16.36 3.38 -15.58
N SER A 245 -17.54 2.80 -15.33
CA SER A 245 -18.82 3.52 -15.43
C SER A 245 -19.05 4.47 -14.25
N LEU A 246 -20.03 5.38 -14.41
CA LEU A 246 -20.49 6.29 -13.35
C LEU A 246 -22.03 6.21 -13.26
N VAL A 247 -22.53 5.67 -12.15
CA VAL A 247 -23.95 5.70 -11.82
C VAL A 247 -24.24 7.00 -11.06
N PRO A 248 -25.01 7.94 -11.64
CA PRO A 248 -25.25 9.23 -11.03
C PRO A 248 -26.15 9.11 -9.78
N PRO A 249 -26.16 10.13 -8.89
CA PRO A 249 -26.98 10.11 -7.68
C PRO A 249 -28.47 9.89 -7.99
N GLY A 250 -29.14 9.11 -7.15
CA GLY A 250 -30.58 8.82 -7.25
C GLY A 250 -30.99 7.95 -8.47
N LYS A 251 -30.04 7.48 -9.27
CA LYS A 251 -30.35 6.68 -10.47
C LYS A 251 -30.74 5.25 -10.06
N VAL A 252 -31.86 4.78 -10.61
CA VAL A 252 -32.27 3.38 -10.53
C VAL A 252 -31.77 2.65 -11.78
N LEU A 253 -31.13 1.49 -11.58
CA LEU A 253 -30.75 0.54 -12.62
C LEU A 253 -31.68 -0.67 -12.52
N GLU A 254 -32.43 -0.91 -13.60
CA GLU A 254 -33.42 -1.97 -13.71
C GLU A 254 -32.77 -3.35 -13.82
N SER A 255 -33.40 -4.34 -13.16
CA SER A 255 -32.97 -5.73 -13.13
C SER A 255 -32.81 -6.33 -14.54
N GLY A 256 -31.80 -7.18 -14.74
CA GLY A 256 -31.63 -7.94 -15.97
C GLY A 256 -31.00 -7.17 -17.14
N PHE A 257 -30.39 -6.00 -16.89
CA PHE A 257 -29.77 -5.18 -17.93
C PHE A 257 -28.26 -4.95 -17.73
N LEU A 258 -27.59 -4.69 -18.85
CA LEU A 258 -26.23 -4.16 -18.91
C LEU A 258 -26.26 -2.63 -18.97
N TYR A 259 -25.54 -1.99 -18.06
CA TYR A 259 -25.33 -0.54 -18.01
C TYR A 259 -23.87 -0.18 -18.27
N VAL A 260 -23.61 0.79 -19.14
CA VAL A 260 -22.24 1.26 -19.44
C VAL A 260 -22.23 2.77 -19.63
N GLY A 261 -21.15 3.42 -19.18
CA GLY A 261 -20.84 4.81 -19.53
C GLY A 261 -20.69 5.73 -18.33
N ARG A 262 -20.38 7.00 -18.61
CA ARG A 262 -20.26 8.07 -17.61
C ARG A 262 -21.02 9.32 -18.10
N PRO A 263 -22.29 9.55 -17.67
CA PRO A 263 -23.11 8.67 -16.83
C PRO A 263 -23.53 7.40 -17.57
N VAL A 264 -23.89 6.37 -16.81
CA VAL A 264 -24.37 5.09 -17.37
C VAL A 264 -25.64 5.25 -18.20
N LYS A 265 -25.72 4.45 -19.26
CA LYS A 265 -26.94 4.20 -20.02
C LYS A 265 -27.22 2.70 -20.07
N GLN A 266 -28.50 2.34 -20.10
CA GLN A 266 -28.93 0.98 -20.38
C GLN A 266 -28.58 0.64 -21.82
N VAL A 267 -27.86 -0.46 -22.02
CA VAL A 267 -27.36 -0.86 -23.35
C VAL A 267 -28.25 -1.93 -23.94
N ARG A 268 -28.49 -3.01 -23.18
CA ARG A 268 -29.26 -4.18 -23.60
C ARG A 268 -29.61 -5.06 -22.40
N ALA A 269 -30.56 -5.97 -22.59
CA ALA A 269 -30.79 -7.06 -21.65
C ALA A 269 -29.54 -7.96 -21.53
N LEU A 270 -29.38 -8.59 -20.36
CA LEU A 270 -28.36 -9.60 -20.13
C LEU A 270 -28.68 -10.87 -20.92
N THR A 271 -27.62 -11.54 -21.36
CA THR A 271 -27.72 -12.87 -21.96
C THR A 271 -27.83 -13.94 -20.88
N GLU A 272 -28.37 -15.11 -21.22
CA GLU A 272 -28.44 -16.26 -20.30
C GLU A 272 -27.07 -16.63 -19.71
N LYS A 273 -26.00 -16.50 -20.51
CA LYS A 273 -24.62 -16.74 -20.06
C LYS A 273 -24.16 -15.73 -19.01
N GLU A 274 -24.55 -14.46 -19.16
CA GLU A 274 -24.23 -13.41 -18.19
C GLU A 274 -25.00 -13.59 -16.89
N ILE A 275 -26.28 -13.99 -16.97
CA ILE A 275 -27.09 -14.32 -15.78
C ILE A 275 -26.50 -15.52 -15.04
N ALA A 276 -26.15 -16.59 -15.76
CA ALA A 276 -25.52 -17.78 -15.18
C ALA A 276 -24.13 -17.50 -14.58
N PHE A 277 -23.48 -16.40 -14.98
CA PHE A 277 -22.15 -16.04 -14.50
C PHE A 277 -22.15 -15.52 -13.06
N PHE A 278 -23.24 -14.94 -12.55
CA PHE A 278 -23.28 -14.37 -11.20
C PHE A 278 -22.95 -15.41 -10.09
N PRO A 279 -23.69 -16.53 -9.96
CA PRO A 279 -23.39 -17.52 -8.92
C PRO A 279 -22.03 -18.19 -9.13
N TYR A 280 -21.58 -18.34 -10.39
CA TYR A 280 -20.26 -18.85 -10.72
C TYR A 280 -19.15 -17.91 -10.22
N SER A 281 -19.26 -16.61 -10.51
CA SER A 281 -18.30 -15.59 -10.07
C SER A 281 -18.22 -15.53 -8.55
N ALA A 282 -19.38 -15.45 -7.87
CA ALA A 282 -19.46 -15.44 -6.42
C ALA A 282 -18.79 -16.69 -5.81
N THR A 283 -19.16 -17.88 -6.30
CA THR A 283 -18.56 -19.15 -5.84
C THR A 283 -17.05 -19.21 -6.07
N ASN A 284 -16.58 -18.69 -7.20
CA ASN A 284 -15.14 -18.63 -7.51
C ASN A 284 -14.39 -17.76 -6.49
N TYR A 285 -14.93 -16.59 -6.15
CA TYR A 285 -14.33 -15.72 -5.12
C TYR A 285 -14.43 -16.29 -3.71
N VAL A 286 -15.49 -17.04 -3.37
CA VAL A 286 -15.58 -17.79 -2.11
C VAL A 286 -14.45 -18.82 -2.01
N LYS A 287 -14.22 -19.60 -3.06
CA LYS A 287 -13.11 -20.56 -3.09
C LYS A 287 -11.75 -19.88 -3.01
N LEU A 288 -11.59 -18.74 -3.70
CA LEU A 288 -10.33 -18.02 -3.72
C LEU A 288 -10.01 -17.40 -2.35
N LYS A 289 -11.00 -16.80 -1.67
CA LYS A 289 -10.78 -16.27 -0.32
C LYS A 289 -10.50 -17.36 0.70
N ASP A 290 -11.04 -18.57 0.52
CA ASP A 290 -10.70 -19.71 1.39
C ASP A 290 -9.23 -20.10 1.28
N GLN A 291 -8.66 -20.00 0.07
CA GLN A 291 -7.22 -20.19 -0.13
C GLN A 291 -6.42 -19.08 0.58
N HIS A 292 -6.88 -17.83 0.55
CA HIS A 292 -6.19 -16.71 1.22
C HIS A 292 -6.29 -16.80 2.75
N LEU A 293 -7.41 -17.31 3.28
CA LEU A 293 -7.56 -17.65 4.69
C LEU A 293 -6.59 -18.77 5.11
N ALA A 294 -6.38 -19.77 4.25
CA ALA A 294 -5.42 -20.85 4.51
C ALA A 294 -3.96 -20.34 4.55
N GLU A 295 -3.63 -19.35 3.71
CA GLU A 295 -2.33 -18.66 3.74
C GLU A 295 -2.18 -17.68 4.92
N GLY A 296 -3.28 -17.37 5.62
CA GLY A 296 -3.28 -16.48 6.79
C GLY A 296 -3.12 -15.00 6.46
N PHE A 297 -3.54 -14.56 5.27
CA PHE A 297 -3.46 -13.15 4.86
C PHE A 297 -4.44 -12.22 5.60
N ASP A 298 -5.32 -12.76 6.42
CA ASP A 298 -6.17 -12.01 7.35
C ASP A 298 -5.44 -11.58 8.62
N LYS A 299 -4.22 -12.10 8.85
CA LYS A 299 -3.43 -11.85 10.06
C LYS A 299 -2.36 -10.77 9.80
N PRO A 300 -2.08 -9.91 10.80
CA PRO A 300 -1.08 -8.85 10.70
C PRO A 300 0.38 -9.34 10.70
#